data_AF-A0A535QHA4-F1
#
_entry.id   AF-A0A535QHA4-F1
#
_cell.length_a   1.000
_cell.length_b   1.000
_cell.length_c   1.000
_cell.angle_alpha   90.00
_cell.angle_beta   90.00
_cell.angle_gamma   90.00
#
_symmetry.space_group_name_H-M   'P 1'
#
loop_
_entity.id
_entity.type
_entity.pdbx_description
1 polymer ?
#
loop_
_entity_poly.entity_id
_entity_poly.type
_entity_poly.pdbx_seq_one_letter_code
_entity_poly.pdbx_strand_id
1 'polypeptide(L)'
;MPTGDSRQRAITFLSSMEGYDLSQPAPSLTIVQGRNLHASDAGTTNVVVSGLLTATGPFQMHLKPGDTIIFASTDGKTMESTTVVGIYDPNSSFNDHVGNVLASTETVSTLSPATTGVTTVTYMKIDSAQVNTALNTLGKLVPNATVQNLADIGAYVGQLLNSILEMLVAIASLSLIAGVIIIANAVALAMLERRRELGILKAVGYTSGTVLSEVVIENGIVGAVAALMAMLLATGAITLLG
;
A
#
# COMPACT_ATOMS: atom_id res chain seq x y z
N MET A 1 1.53 31.34 -7.28
CA MET A 1 2.94 30.94 -7.10
C MET A 1 3.19 30.74 -5.61
N PRO A 2 3.75 29.62 -5.15
CA PRO A 2 4.01 29.38 -3.73
C PRO A 2 5.16 30.29 -3.23
N THR A 3 5.00 30.88 -2.04
CA THR A 3 5.97 31.79 -1.43
C THR A 3 6.82 31.11 -0.35
N GLY A 4 8.11 31.44 -0.27
CA GLY A 4 9.01 31.03 0.81
C GLY A 4 9.38 29.54 0.82
N ASP A 5 9.26 28.90 1.99
CA ASP A 5 9.67 27.52 2.27
C ASP A 5 9.06 26.48 1.30
N SER A 6 7.80 26.68 0.90
CA SER A 6 7.12 25.83 -0.09
C SER A 6 7.78 25.88 -1.48
N ARG A 7 8.37 27.02 -1.87
CA ARG A 7 9.10 27.15 -3.14
C ARG A 7 10.43 26.43 -3.08
N GLN A 8 11.14 26.51 -1.96
CA GLN A 8 12.43 25.82 -1.79
C GLN A 8 12.24 24.31 -1.73
N ARG A 9 11.20 23.83 -1.03
CA ARG A 9 10.79 22.42 -1.04
C ARG A 9 10.35 21.94 -2.42
N ALA A 10 9.64 22.77 -3.18
CA ALA A 10 9.26 22.43 -4.56
C ALA A 10 10.46 22.42 -5.52
N ILE A 11 11.46 23.30 -5.33
CA ILE A 11 12.72 23.27 -6.09
C ILE A 11 13.51 21.99 -5.78
N THR A 12 13.64 21.61 -4.51
CA THR A 12 14.25 20.33 -4.12
C THR A 12 13.46 19.14 -4.68
N PHE A 13 12.13 19.21 -4.70
CA PHE A 13 11.27 18.16 -5.23
C PHE A 13 11.37 18.04 -6.76
N LEU A 14 11.51 19.17 -7.48
CA LEU A 14 11.72 19.21 -8.94
C LEU A 14 13.16 18.84 -9.34
N SER A 15 14.11 18.84 -8.40
CA SER A 15 15.51 18.48 -8.67
C SER A 15 15.73 16.97 -8.82
N SER A 16 14.76 16.13 -8.44
CA SER A 16 14.77 14.69 -8.72
C SER A 16 14.09 14.38 -10.05
N MET A 17 14.82 14.63 -11.14
CA MET A 17 14.45 14.21 -12.48
C MET A 17 14.99 12.80 -12.77
N GLU A 18 14.13 11.92 -13.27
CA GLU A 18 14.46 10.55 -13.63
C GLU A 18 14.38 10.38 -15.15
N GLY A 19 15.44 9.81 -15.73
CA GLY A 19 15.62 9.69 -17.17
C GLY A 19 15.33 8.29 -17.64
N TYR A 20 14.35 8.13 -18.54
CA TYR A 20 14.01 6.84 -19.14
C TYR A 20 14.55 6.71 -20.56
N ASP A 21 15.04 5.51 -20.87
CA ASP A 21 15.35 5.12 -22.24
C ASP A 21 14.05 4.74 -22.95
N LEU A 22 13.56 5.68 -23.76
CA LEU A 22 12.31 5.56 -24.51
C LEU A 22 12.42 4.63 -25.73
N SER A 23 13.58 4.03 -25.99
CA SER A 23 13.72 2.92 -26.95
C SER A 23 13.11 1.61 -26.42
N GLN A 24 12.93 1.50 -25.10
CA GLN A 24 12.18 0.45 -24.42
C GLN A 24 10.76 0.95 -24.08
N PRO A 25 9.78 0.05 -23.87
CA PRO A 25 8.44 0.46 -23.44
C PRO A 25 8.51 1.31 -22.18
N ALA A 26 8.01 2.55 -22.26
CA ALA A 26 7.93 3.44 -21.12
C ALA A 26 7.10 2.78 -19.99
N PRO A 27 7.40 3.10 -18.71
CA PRO A 27 6.66 2.53 -17.58
C PRO A 27 5.16 2.79 -17.73
N SER A 28 4.36 1.79 -17.34
CA SER A 28 2.89 1.87 -17.37
C SER A 28 2.40 2.78 -16.24
N LEU A 29 2.41 4.09 -16.49
CA LEU A 29 1.97 5.10 -15.56
C LEU A 29 0.47 5.35 -15.69
N THR A 30 -0.21 5.47 -14.55
CA THR A 30 -1.60 5.96 -14.53
C THR A 30 -1.58 7.47 -14.73
N ILE A 31 -1.88 7.90 -15.95
CA ILE A 31 -1.93 9.32 -16.31
C ILE A 31 -3.28 9.90 -15.88
N VAL A 32 -3.23 10.92 -15.01
CA VAL A 32 -4.41 11.67 -14.57
C VAL A 32 -4.80 12.71 -15.62
N GLN A 33 -3.81 13.34 -16.26
CA GLN A 33 -4.01 14.36 -17.29
C GLN A 33 -2.92 14.31 -18.37
N GLY A 34 -3.28 14.54 -19.63
CA GLY A 34 -2.34 14.56 -20.75
C GLY A 34 -2.01 13.16 -21.27
N ARG A 35 -0.75 12.91 -21.61
CA ARG A 35 -0.27 11.62 -22.17
C ARG A 35 1.04 11.18 -21.51
N ASN A 36 1.31 9.87 -21.56
CA ASN A 36 2.60 9.33 -21.13
C ASN A 36 3.70 9.59 -22.18
N LEU A 37 4.97 9.43 -21.82
CA LEU A 37 6.10 9.48 -22.74
C LEU A 37 6.04 8.31 -23.73
N HIS A 38 6.35 8.57 -24.99
CA HIS A 38 6.41 7.58 -26.06
C HIS A 38 7.79 7.57 -26.71
N ALA A 39 8.11 6.52 -27.49
CA ALA A 39 9.37 6.42 -28.21
C ALA A 39 9.65 7.62 -29.15
N SER A 40 8.59 8.29 -29.62
CA SER A 40 8.68 9.52 -30.42
C SER A 40 9.14 10.76 -29.65
N ASP A 41 9.13 10.72 -28.31
CA ASP A 41 9.59 11.81 -27.46
C ASP A 41 11.10 11.69 -27.11
N ALA A 42 11.78 10.65 -27.60
CA ALA A 42 13.24 10.53 -27.48
C ALA A 42 13.93 11.71 -28.20
N GLY A 43 14.85 12.39 -27.50
CA GLY A 43 15.53 13.59 -28.00
C GLY A 43 14.71 14.88 -27.97
N THR A 44 13.50 14.86 -27.39
CA THR A 44 12.69 16.06 -27.15
C THR A 44 12.78 16.50 -25.69
N THR A 45 12.54 17.79 -25.41
CA THR A 45 12.46 18.32 -24.04
C THR A 45 11.07 18.12 -23.42
N ASN A 46 10.46 16.95 -23.64
CA ASN A 46 9.14 16.62 -23.09
C ASN A 46 9.29 15.91 -21.74
N VAL A 47 8.48 16.33 -20.75
CA VAL A 47 8.46 15.70 -19.41
C VAL A 47 7.07 15.36 -18.94
N VAL A 48 7.00 14.30 -18.14
CA VAL A 48 5.82 13.92 -17.38
C VAL A 48 6.09 14.21 -15.91
N VAL A 49 5.18 14.92 -15.26
CA VAL A 49 5.37 15.42 -13.87
C VAL A 49 4.43 14.73 -12.89
N SER A 50 4.85 14.62 -11.63
CA SER A 50 4.00 14.06 -10.58
C SER A 50 2.74 14.90 -10.34
N GLY A 51 1.60 14.25 -10.11
CA GLY A 51 0.35 14.86 -9.68
C GLY A 51 0.48 15.71 -8.41
N LEU A 52 1.52 15.51 -7.59
CA LEU A 52 1.81 16.33 -6.41
C LEU A 52 2.13 17.80 -6.75
N LEU A 53 2.49 18.08 -8.00
CA LEU A 53 2.82 19.42 -8.50
C LEU A 53 1.63 20.15 -9.15
N THR A 54 0.46 19.50 -9.18
CA THR A 54 -0.77 20.11 -9.70
C THR A 54 -1.46 21.00 -8.65
N ALA A 55 -2.55 21.67 -9.04
CA ALA A 55 -3.37 22.51 -8.15
C ALA A 55 -3.92 21.73 -6.94
N THR A 56 -4.15 20.42 -7.09
CA THR A 56 -4.66 19.53 -6.04
C THR A 56 -3.55 18.90 -5.19
N GLY A 57 -2.28 19.08 -5.59
CA GLY A 57 -1.13 18.58 -4.85
C GLY A 57 -0.66 19.54 -3.75
N PRO A 58 0.17 19.06 -2.79
CA PRO A 58 0.60 19.83 -1.63
C PRO A 58 1.40 21.10 -1.97
N PHE A 59 1.92 21.20 -3.20
CA PHE A 59 2.70 22.35 -3.67
C PHE A 59 1.88 23.42 -4.41
N GLN A 60 0.60 23.15 -4.74
CA GLN A 60 -0.32 24.08 -5.41
C GLN A 60 0.30 24.83 -6.62
N MET A 61 1.16 24.15 -7.39
CA MET A 61 1.89 24.77 -8.49
C MET A 61 1.01 25.02 -9.73
N HIS A 62 -0.24 24.53 -9.73
CA HIS A 62 -1.24 24.73 -10.80
C HIS A 62 -0.75 24.31 -12.20
N LEU A 63 0.25 23.43 -12.27
CA LEU A 63 0.81 22.95 -13.52
C LEU A 63 -0.22 22.12 -14.31
N LYS A 64 -0.28 22.36 -15.62
CA LYS A 64 -1.13 21.65 -16.58
C LYS A 64 -0.28 21.09 -17.73
N PRO A 65 -0.77 20.06 -18.44
CA PRO A 65 -0.14 19.62 -19.67
C PRO A 65 -0.13 20.78 -20.68
N GLY A 66 1.03 21.05 -21.28
CA GLY A 66 1.30 22.19 -22.15
C GLY A 66 2.12 23.30 -21.49
N ASP A 67 2.26 23.30 -20.16
CA ASP A 67 3.07 24.29 -19.46
C ASP A 67 4.56 24.05 -19.70
N THR A 68 5.31 25.16 -19.76
CA THR A 68 6.77 25.13 -19.90
C THR A 68 7.44 25.35 -18.55
N ILE A 69 8.31 24.43 -18.17
CA ILE A 69 9.14 24.51 -16.96
C ILE A 69 10.59 24.66 -17.39
N ILE A 70 11.28 25.62 -16.79
CA ILE A 70 12.72 25.82 -17.00
C ILE A 70 13.46 25.02 -15.94
N PHE A 71 14.22 24.02 -16.37
CA PHE A 71 15.14 23.30 -15.51
C PHE A 71 16.53 23.90 -15.65
N ALA A 72 17.15 24.22 -14.52
CA ALA A 72 18.56 24.59 -14.47
C ALA A 72 19.38 23.35 -14.13
N SER A 73 20.52 23.19 -14.79
CA SER A 73 21.47 22.12 -14.48
C SER A 73 21.98 22.21 -13.05
N THR A 74 22.39 21.07 -12.49
CA THR A 74 22.97 20.97 -11.14
C THR A 74 24.20 21.86 -10.96
N ASP A 75 24.90 22.21 -12.05
CA ASP A 75 26.03 23.14 -12.05
C ASP A 75 25.64 24.62 -12.21
N GLY A 76 24.35 24.90 -12.44
CA GLY A 76 23.77 26.23 -12.66
C GLY A 76 24.12 26.90 -13.99
N LYS A 77 24.81 26.20 -14.91
CA LYS A 77 25.37 26.79 -16.14
C LYS A 77 24.48 26.61 -17.37
N THR A 78 23.71 25.53 -17.44
CA THR A 78 22.74 25.31 -18.52
C THR A 78 21.32 25.42 -17.99
N MET A 79 20.46 26.12 -18.72
CA MET A 79 19.02 26.15 -18.47
C MET A 79 18.33 25.62 -19.70
N GLU A 80 17.56 24.55 -19.55
CA GLU A 80 16.73 24.02 -20.64
C GLU A 80 15.26 24.24 -20.34
N SER A 81 14.55 24.60 -21.41
CA SER A 81 13.12 24.82 -21.40
C SER A 81 12.42 23.52 -21.79
N THR A 82 11.64 22.99 -20.87
CA THR A 82 11.05 21.65 -20.97
C THR A 82 9.53 21.76 -20.91
N THR A 83 8.83 21.01 -21.75
CA THR A 83 7.37 21.08 -21.87
C THR A 83 6.72 19.91 -21.13
N VAL A 84 5.74 20.21 -20.29
CA VAL A 84 4.97 19.19 -19.56
C VAL A 84 3.95 18.55 -20.51
N VAL A 85 4.08 17.26 -20.80
CA VAL A 85 3.16 16.54 -21.70
C VAL A 85 2.13 15.68 -20.96
N GLY A 86 2.36 15.40 -19.68
CA GLY A 86 1.44 14.61 -18.87
C GLY A 86 1.69 14.72 -17.37
N ILE A 87 0.68 14.31 -16.61
CA ILE A 87 0.68 14.25 -15.16
C ILE A 87 0.25 12.85 -14.72
N TYR A 88 1.08 12.19 -13.91
CA TYR A 88 0.79 10.84 -13.39
C TYR A 88 0.31 10.86 -11.93
N ASP A 89 -0.46 9.85 -11.52
CA ASP A 89 -0.91 9.70 -10.14
C ASP A 89 0.21 9.08 -9.27
N PRO A 90 0.78 9.83 -8.32
CA PRO A 90 1.83 9.35 -7.41
C PRO A 90 1.35 8.18 -6.51
N ASN A 91 0.05 8.06 -6.24
CA ASN A 91 -0.49 7.05 -5.32
C ASN A 91 -0.73 5.71 -6.00
N SER A 92 -0.83 5.69 -7.33
CA SER A 92 -1.09 4.49 -8.12
C SER A 92 0.17 3.67 -8.44
N SER A 93 1.36 4.23 -8.17
CA SER A 93 2.65 3.72 -8.68
C SER A 93 3.68 3.48 -7.57
N PHE A 94 3.22 3.04 -6.39
CA PHE A 94 4.06 2.75 -5.22
C PHE A 94 5.15 1.68 -5.47
N ASN A 95 5.10 0.97 -6.60
CA ASN A 95 5.96 -0.18 -6.87
C ASN A 95 7.21 0.12 -7.73
N ASP A 96 7.34 1.26 -8.42
CA ASP A 96 8.39 1.38 -9.47
C ASP A 96 9.08 2.74 -9.68
N HIS A 97 8.84 3.82 -8.91
CA HIS A 97 9.42 5.14 -9.27
C HIS A 97 9.95 5.93 -8.07
N VAL A 98 11.18 6.44 -8.19
CA VAL A 98 11.84 7.30 -7.18
C VAL A 98 11.99 8.75 -7.69
N GLY A 99 11.70 9.03 -8.97
CA GLY A 99 11.70 10.37 -9.55
C GLY A 99 10.34 11.08 -9.48
N ASN A 100 10.37 12.39 -9.26
CA ASN A 100 9.18 13.25 -9.22
C ASN A 100 8.87 13.91 -10.59
N VAL A 101 9.85 13.90 -11.48
CA VAL A 101 9.77 14.36 -12.86
C VAL A 101 10.42 13.30 -13.74
N LEU A 102 9.72 12.91 -14.81
CA LEU A 102 10.15 11.87 -15.73
C LEU A 102 10.49 12.53 -17.07
N ALA A 103 11.71 12.30 -17.56
CA ALA A 103 12.21 12.85 -18.81
C ALA A 103 12.90 11.76 -19.65
N SER A 104 13.28 12.07 -20.89
CA SER A 104 14.17 11.19 -21.65
C SER A 104 15.57 11.17 -21.02
N THR A 105 16.28 10.04 -21.09
CA THR A 105 17.66 9.94 -20.59
C THR A 105 18.59 10.98 -21.21
N GLU A 106 18.35 11.35 -22.48
CA GLU A 106 19.09 12.41 -23.17
C GLU A 106 18.88 13.77 -22.50
N THR A 107 17.63 14.15 -22.23
CA THR A 107 17.29 15.38 -21.49
C THR A 107 17.89 15.42 -20.09
N VAL A 108 17.92 14.28 -19.38
CA VAL A 108 18.57 14.22 -18.05
C VAL A 108 20.09 14.37 -18.18
N SER A 109 20.70 13.81 -19.22
CA SER A 109 22.14 13.91 -19.45
C SER A 109 22.61 15.31 -19.87
N THR A 110 21.78 16.10 -20.56
CA THR A 110 22.06 17.50 -20.91
C THR A 110 21.92 18.43 -19.70
N LEU A 111 20.94 18.16 -18.85
CA LEU A 111 20.69 18.90 -17.61
C LEU A 111 21.57 18.45 -16.44
N SER A 112 22.13 17.25 -16.45
CA SER A 112 23.07 16.78 -15.43
C SER A 112 24.22 16.01 -16.08
N PRO A 113 25.31 16.69 -16.46
CA PRO A 113 26.52 16.03 -16.92
C PRO A 113 27.01 15.02 -15.87
N ALA A 114 27.51 13.87 -16.32
CA ALA A 114 27.87 12.68 -15.52
C ALA A 114 28.84 12.89 -14.33
N THR A 115 29.27 14.11 -14.07
CA THR A 115 30.15 14.53 -12.97
C THR A 115 29.39 14.87 -11.67
N THR A 116 28.06 14.96 -11.69
CA THR A 116 27.24 15.33 -10.52
C THR A 116 26.11 14.34 -10.25
N GLY A 117 26.38 13.31 -9.43
CA GLY A 117 25.34 12.57 -8.70
C GLY A 117 24.26 11.84 -9.51
N VAL A 118 24.50 11.54 -10.79
CA VAL A 118 23.55 10.77 -11.62
C VAL A 118 23.46 9.35 -11.07
N THR A 119 22.31 9.02 -10.48
CA THR A 119 22.00 7.67 -10.00
C THR A 119 21.21 6.95 -11.09
N THR A 120 21.90 6.14 -11.88
CA THR A 120 21.25 5.31 -12.91
C THR A 120 20.61 4.09 -12.24
N VAL A 121 19.28 4.06 -12.16
CA VAL A 121 18.53 2.89 -11.69
C VAL A 121 18.20 2.03 -12.90
N THR A 122 18.62 0.76 -12.89
CA THR A 122 18.31 -0.20 -13.96
C THR A 122 17.49 -1.34 -13.38
N TYR A 123 16.28 -1.51 -13.90
CA TYR A 123 15.41 -2.62 -13.54
C TYR A 123 15.70 -3.81 -14.46
N MET A 124 16.06 -4.95 -13.88
CA MET A 124 16.29 -6.18 -14.63
C MET A 124 15.34 -7.26 -14.10
N LYS A 125 14.45 -7.73 -14.96
CA LYS A 125 13.59 -8.88 -14.63
C LYS A 125 14.44 -10.15 -14.70
N ILE A 126 14.71 -10.73 -13.54
CA ILE A 126 15.44 -11.99 -13.40
C ILE A 126 14.45 -13.04 -12.90
N ASP A 127 14.55 -14.26 -13.40
CA ASP A 127 13.75 -15.37 -12.89
C ASP A 127 14.04 -15.55 -11.38
N SER A 128 12.98 -15.64 -10.58
CA SER A 128 12.99 -15.89 -9.14
C SER A 128 14.02 -16.93 -8.68
N ALA A 129 14.22 -18.01 -9.45
CA ALA A 129 15.17 -19.08 -9.11
C ALA A 129 16.64 -18.66 -9.22
N GLN A 130 16.94 -17.62 -10.00
CA GLN A 130 18.31 -17.16 -10.30
C GLN A 130 18.63 -15.80 -9.65
N VAL A 131 17.68 -15.17 -8.95
CA VAL A 131 17.87 -13.85 -8.35
C VAL A 131 19.06 -13.82 -7.40
N ASN A 132 19.20 -14.80 -6.50
CA ASN A 132 20.33 -14.86 -5.57
C ASN A 132 21.69 -15.03 -6.28
N THR A 133 21.73 -15.80 -7.36
CA THR A 133 22.94 -15.99 -8.18
C THR A 133 23.28 -14.71 -8.95
N ALA A 134 22.26 -14.03 -9.49
CA ALA A 134 22.41 -12.78 -10.21
C ALA A 134 22.83 -11.64 -9.28
N LEU A 135 22.27 -11.51 -8.08
CA LEU A 135 22.68 -10.53 -7.07
C LEU A 135 24.16 -10.69 -6.69
N ASN A 136 24.60 -11.93 -6.48
CA ASN A 136 26.00 -12.23 -6.16
C ASN A 136 26.96 -11.92 -7.32
N THR A 137 26.54 -12.15 -8.57
CA THR A 137 27.34 -11.85 -9.76
C THR A 137 27.37 -10.34 -10.05
N LEU A 138 26.22 -9.66 -9.94
CA LEU A 138 26.09 -8.22 -10.15
C LEU A 138 26.84 -7.41 -9.08
N GLY A 139 26.78 -7.84 -7.81
CA GLY A 139 27.55 -7.23 -6.73
C GLY A 139 29.07 -7.35 -6.90
N LYS A 140 29.54 -8.37 -7.64
CA LYS A 140 30.97 -8.53 -7.99
C LYS A 140 31.38 -7.75 -9.24
N LEU A 141 30.49 -7.62 -10.22
CA LEU A 141 30.77 -6.95 -11.49
C LEU A 141 30.62 -5.42 -11.40
N VAL A 142 29.79 -4.92 -10.50
CA VAL A 142 29.51 -3.48 -10.35
C VAL A 142 29.64 -3.05 -8.88
N PRO A 143 30.87 -2.99 -8.33
CA PRO A 143 31.10 -2.70 -6.91
C PRO A 143 30.65 -1.29 -6.47
N ASN A 144 30.39 -0.38 -7.41
CA ASN A 144 29.91 0.97 -7.16
C ASN A 144 28.38 1.12 -7.32
N ALA A 145 27.64 0.03 -7.61
CA ALA A 145 26.18 0.06 -7.73
C ALA A 145 25.52 -0.66 -6.55
N THR A 146 24.49 -0.03 -5.97
CA THR A 146 23.63 -0.68 -4.98
C THR A 146 22.62 -1.55 -5.71
N VAL A 147 22.84 -2.87 -5.69
CA VAL A 147 21.89 -3.84 -6.26
C VAL A 147 20.88 -4.21 -5.18
N GLN A 148 19.61 -3.92 -5.39
CA GLN A 148 18.52 -4.30 -4.49
C GLN A 148 17.51 -5.19 -5.21
N ASN A 149 17.00 -6.19 -4.51
CA ASN A 149 15.93 -7.04 -4.99
C ASN A 149 14.58 -6.49 -4.49
N LEU A 150 13.76 -6.02 -5.43
CA LEU A 150 12.41 -5.54 -5.12
C LEU A 150 11.51 -6.62 -4.50
N ALA A 151 11.75 -7.90 -4.81
CA ALA A 151 10.98 -9.00 -4.23
C ALA A 151 11.21 -9.12 -2.71
N ASP A 152 12.41 -8.76 -2.22
CA ASP A 152 12.71 -8.80 -0.79
C ASP A 152 11.91 -7.71 -0.06
N ILE A 153 11.77 -6.51 -0.65
CA ILE A 153 10.95 -5.42 -0.09
C ILE A 153 9.50 -5.86 0.06
N GLY A 154 8.92 -6.48 -0.99
CA GLY A 154 7.57 -7.04 -0.93
C GLY A 154 7.43 -8.14 0.12
N ALA A 155 8.43 -9.01 0.25
CA ALA A 155 8.46 -10.05 1.27
C ALA A 155 8.54 -9.48 2.69
N TYR A 156 9.35 -8.44 2.91
CA TYR A 156 9.45 -7.74 4.20
C TYR A 156 8.13 -7.06 4.59
N VAL A 157 7.47 -6.39 3.65
CA VAL A 157 6.15 -5.78 3.89
C VAL A 157 5.12 -6.86 4.18
N GLY A 158 5.10 -7.94 3.39
CA GLY A 158 4.22 -9.08 3.61
C GLY A 158 4.43 -9.72 4.98
N GLN A 159 5.68 -9.88 5.41
CA GLN A 159 6.03 -10.40 6.73
C GLN A 159 5.54 -9.48 7.84
N LEU A 160 5.76 -8.16 7.72
CA LEU A 160 5.28 -7.18 8.70
C LEU A 160 3.75 -7.22 8.84
N LEU A 161 3.03 -7.23 7.71
CA LEU A 161 1.57 -7.34 7.69
C LEU A 161 1.10 -8.64 8.32
N ASN A 162 1.75 -9.75 7.99
CA ASN A 162 1.42 -11.05 8.57
C ASN A 162 1.67 -11.07 10.09
N SER A 163 2.76 -10.48 10.58
CA SER A 163 3.01 -10.34 12.02
C SER A 163 1.93 -9.50 12.72
N ILE A 164 1.45 -8.42 12.09
CA ILE A 164 0.34 -7.64 12.63
C ILE A 164 -0.94 -8.47 12.67
N LEU A 165 -1.26 -9.20 11.60
CA LEU A 165 -2.43 -10.08 11.54
C LEU A 165 -2.36 -11.18 12.60
N GLU A 166 -1.21 -11.83 12.77
CA GLU A 166 -0.99 -12.85 13.80
C GLU A 166 -1.22 -12.29 15.21
N MET A 167 -0.74 -11.08 15.49
CA MET A 167 -0.99 -10.40 16.76
C MET A 167 -2.49 -10.11 16.97
N LEU A 168 -3.17 -9.61 15.94
CA LEU A 168 -4.62 -9.35 16.01
C LEU A 168 -5.42 -10.64 16.22
N VAL A 169 -5.06 -11.72 15.52
CA VAL A 169 -5.66 -13.05 15.70
C VAL A 169 -5.40 -13.57 17.11
N ALA A 170 -4.22 -13.36 17.67
CA ALA A 170 -3.93 -13.72 19.06
C ALA A 170 -4.85 -12.98 20.04
N ILE A 171 -5.00 -11.66 19.90
CA ILE A 171 -5.90 -10.84 20.74
C ILE A 171 -7.37 -11.27 20.54
N ALA A 172 -7.79 -11.55 19.32
CA ALA A 172 -9.12 -12.04 19.01
C ALA A 172 -9.39 -13.41 19.66
N SER A 173 -8.40 -14.31 19.67
CA SER A 173 -8.51 -15.62 20.31
C SER A 173 -8.66 -15.51 21.84
N LEU A 174 -7.92 -14.59 22.47
CA LEU A 174 -8.06 -14.31 23.90
C LEU A 174 -9.44 -13.72 24.22
N SER A 175 -9.94 -12.82 23.36
CA SER A 175 -11.27 -12.24 23.49
C SER A 175 -12.37 -13.30 23.36
N LEU A 176 -12.18 -14.27 22.45
CA LEU A 176 -13.10 -15.41 22.29
C LEU A 176 -13.12 -16.27 23.56
N ILE A 177 -11.96 -16.62 24.12
CA ILE A 177 -11.86 -17.40 25.35
C ILE A 177 -12.55 -16.68 26.51
N ALA A 178 -12.29 -15.37 26.66
CA ALA A 178 -12.94 -14.55 27.68
C ALA A 178 -14.48 -14.56 27.50
N GLY A 179 -14.96 -14.42 26.26
CA GLY A 179 -16.39 -14.51 25.94
C GLY A 179 -17.00 -15.86 26.32
N VAL A 180 -16.33 -16.97 26.02
CA VAL A 180 -16.78 -18.31 26.42
C VAL A 180 -16.89 -18.44 27.94
N ILE A 181 -15.90 -17.92 28.69
CA ILE A 181 -15.93 -17.93 30.16
C ILE A 181 -17.11 -17.11 30.69
N ILE A 182 -17.36 -15.92 30.13
CA ILE A 182 -18.49 -15.05 30.52
C ILE A 182 -19.82 -15.77 30.29
N ILE A 183 -20.01 -16.38 29.12
CA ILE A 183 -21.23 -17.12 28.78
C ILE A 183 -21.40 -18.32 29.73
N ALA A 184 -20.33 -19.09 29.96
CA ALA A 184 -20.37 -20.24 30.87
C ALA A 184 -20.80 -19.83 32.29
N ASN A 185 -20.29 -18.70 32.78
CA ASN A 185 -20.65 -18.19 34.10
C ASN A 185 -22.12 -17.72 34.16
N ALA A 186 -22.61 -17.07 33.12
CA ALA A 186 -24.00 -16.63 33.03
C ALA A 186 -24.96 -17.83 32.99
N VAL A 187 -24.66 -18.86 32.19
CA VAL A 187 -25.43 -20.09 32.12
C VAL A 187 -25.41 -20.83 33.46
N ALA A 188 -24.26 -20.90 34.12
CA ALA A 188 -24.15 -21.52 35.43
C ALA A 188 -25.03 -20.81 36.48
N LEU A 189 -25.04 -19.48 36.48
CA LEU A 189 -25.89 -18.69 37.37
C LEU A 189 -27.39 -18.94 37.09
N ALA A 190 -27.80 -18.88 35.81
CA ALA A 190 -29.19 -19.14 35.41
C ALA A 190 -29.65 -20.57 35.80
N MET A 191 -28.76 -21.56 35.70
CA MET A 191 -29.03 -22.93 36.12
C MET A 191 -29.20 -23.07 37.63
N LEU A 192 -28.48 -22.29 38.43
CA LEU A 192 -28.63 -22.28 39.89
C LEU A 192 -30.00 -21.73 40.32
N GLU A 193 -30.47 -20.68 39.66
CA GLU A 193 -31.79 -20.08 39.92
C GLU A 193 -32.92 -21.08 39.59
N ARG A 194 -32.82 -21.76 38.45
CA ARG A 194 -33.82 -22.75 37.99
C ARG A 194 -33.68 -24.13 38.62
N ARG A 195 -32.70 -24.34 39.50
CA ARG A 195 -32.39 -25.65 40.10
C ARG A 195 -33.59 -26.28 40.82
N ARG A 196 -34.43 -25.46 41.47
CA ARG A 196 -35.65 -25.93 42.15
C ARG A 196 -36.69 -26.45 41.16
N GLU A 197 -36.88 -25.76 40.04
CA GLU A 197 -37.80 -26.15 38.97
C GLU A 197 -37.38 -27.48 38.33
N LEU A 198 -36.08 -27.60 38.00
CA LEU A 198 -35.50 -28.84 37.48
C LEU A 198 -35.60 -30.00 38.49
N GLY A 199 -35.57 -29.71 39.79
CA GLY A 199 -35.82 -30.66 40.87
C GLY A 199 -37.26 -31.18 40.90
N ILE A 200 -38.23 -30.29 40.66
CA ILE A 200 -39.66 -30.65 40.59
C ILE A 200 -39.92 -31.51 39.36
N LEU A 201 -39.39 -31.15 38.18
CA LEU A 201 -39.51 -31.94 36.95
C LEU A 201 -39.00 -33.37 37.13
N LYS A 202 -37.83 -33.54 37.77
CA LYS A 202 -37.29 -34.88 38.09
C LYS A 202 -38.15 -35.65 39.09
N ALA A 203 -38.78 -34.97 40.06
CA ALA A 203 -39.68 -35.61 41.02
C ALA A 203 -40.97 -36.14 40.35
N VAL A 204 -41.40 -35.53 39.25
CA VAL A 204 -42.56 -35.96 38.43
C VAL A 204 -42.17 -37.10 37.45
N GLY A 205 -40.90 -37.49 37.39
CA GLY A 205 -40.42 -38.64 36.62
C GLY A 205 -39.63 -38.31 35.35
N TYR A 206 -39.29 -37.03 35.11
CA TYR A 206 -38.39 -36.68 34.01
C TYR A 206 -36.99 -37.25 34.26
N THR A 207 -36.38 -37.81 33.20
CA THR A 207 -35.00 -38.30 33.26
C THR A 207 -33.99 -37.17 33.20
N SER A 208 -32.80 -37.34 33.77
CA SER A 208 -31.71 -36.36 33.69
C SER A 208 -31.30 -36.03 32.25
N GLY A 209 -31.43 -36.98 31.33
CA GLY A 209 -31.14 -36.77 29.90
C GLY A 209 -32.17 -35.87 29.22
N THR A 210 -33.45 -36.03 29.53
CA THR A 210 -34.53 -35.16 29.01
C THR A 210 -34.33 -33.72 29.47
N VAL A 211 -34.05 -33.50 30.76
CA VAL A 211 -33.78 -32.18 31.31
C VAL A 211 -32.54 -31.54 30.69
N LEU A 212 -31.46 -32.30 30.52
CA LEU A 212 -30.24 -31.80 29.86
C LEU A 212 -30.52 -31.42 28.40
N SER A 213 -31.27 -32.24 27.67
CA SER A 213 -31.60 -31.97 26.27
C SER A 213 -32.41 -30.69 26.10
N GLU A 214 -33.36 -30.43 27.01
CA GLU A 214 -34.16 -29.21 27.00
C GLU A 214 -33.29 -27.96 27.21
N VAL A 215 -32.40 -27.99 28.20
CA VAL A 215 -31.47 -26.88 28.48
C VAL A 215 -30.50 -26.65 27.32
N VAL A 216 -29.99 -27.72 26.70
CA VAL A 216 -29.09 -27.62 25.53
C VAL A 216 -29.82 -27.04 24.33
N ILE A 217 -31.08 -27.42 24.10
CA ILE A 217 -31.90 -26.86 23.00
C ILE A 217 -32.17 -25.39 23.26
N GLU A 218 -32.56 -25.01 24.49
CA GLU A 218 -32.82 -23.62 24.88
C GLU A 218 -31.59 -22.74 24.62
N ASN A 219 -30.42 -23.13 25.16
CA ASN A 219 -29.18 -22.39 24.96
C ASN A 219 -28.67 -22.46 23.51
N GLY A 220 -28.93 -23.57 22.81
CA GLY A 220 -28.59 -23.73 21.40
C GLY A 220 -29.35 -22.75 20.51
N ILE A 221 -30.65 -22.54 20.76
CA ILE A 221 -31.47 -21.56 20.06
C ILE A 221 -30.97 -20.14 20.35
N VAL A 222 -30.69 -19.82 21.62
CA VAL A 222 -30.13 -18.51 22.00
C VAL A 222 -28.80 -18.25 21.30
N GLY A 223 -27.91 -19.25 21.27
CA GLY A 223 -26.63 -19.18 20.57
C GLY A 223 -26.78 -19.01 19.05
N ALA A 224 -27.73 -19.72 18.43
CA ALA A 224 -28.01 -19.60 17.00
C ALA A 224 -28.53 -18.19 16.64
N VAL A 225 -29.45 -17.64 17.43
CA VAL A 225 -29.95 -16.27 17.25
C VAL A 225 -28.82 -15.25 17.44
N ALA A 226 -27.99 -15.42 18.47
CA ALA A 226 -26.85 -14.55 18.71
C ALA A 226 -25.83 -14.60 17.56
N ALA A 227 -25.54 -15.78 17.02
CA ALA A 227 -24.64 -15.94 15.87
C ALA A 227 -25.18 -15.28 14.60
N LEU A 228 -26.48 -15.43 14.32
CA LEU A 228 -27.15 -14.74 13.21
C LEU A 228 -27.07 -13.22 13.36
N MET A 229 -27.36 -12.69 14.55
CA MET A 229 -27.26 -11.26 14.83
C MET A 229 -25.82 -10.75 14.72
N ALA A 230 -24.85 -11.51 15.22
CA ALA A 230 -23.43 -11.18 15.12
C ALA A 230 -22.97 -11.11 13.65
N MET A 231 -23.38 -12.07 12.81
CA MET A 231 -23.06 -12.04 11.37
C MET A 231 -23.66 -10.81 10.68
N LEU A 232 -24.93 -10.49 10.94
CA LEU A 232 -25.59 -9.31 10.36
C LEU A 232 -24.88 -8.01 10.74
N LEU A 233 -24.52 -7.86 12.02
CA LEU A 233 -23.79 -6.68 12.50
C LEU A 233 -22.38 -6.60 11.92
N ALA A 234 -21.66 -7.73 11.84
CA ALA A 234 -20.33 -7.78 11.26
C ALA A 234 -20.34 -7.38 9.78
N THR A 235 -21.24 -7.97 8.98
CA THR A 235 -21.39 -7.60 7.56
C THR A 235 -21.80 -6.14 7.41
N GLY A 236 -22.74 -5.66 8.24
CA GLY A 236 -23.17 -4.26 8.22
C GLY A 236 -22.02 -3.29 8.50
N ALA A 237 -21.20 -3.56 9.52
CA ALA A 237 -20.03 -2.76 9.84
C ALA A 237 -18.99 -2.76 8.71
N ILE A 238 -18.72 -3.92 8.10
CA ILE A 238 -17.80 -4.04 6.96
C ILE A 238 -18.29 -3.18 5.79
N THR A 239 -19.58 -3.23 5.46
CA THR A 239 -20.14 -2.44 4.35
C THR A 239 -20.16 -0.93 4.61
N LEU A 240 -20.16 -0.51 5.88
CA LEU A 240 -20.18 0.90 6.27
C LEU A 240 -18.78 1.52 6.32
N LEU A 241 -17.78 0.69 6.63
CA LEU A 241 -16.35 1.05 6.63
C LEU A 241 -15.68 0.84 5.27
N GLY A 242 -16.35 0.15 4.34
CA GLY A 242 -15.89 -0.12 2.97
C GLY A 242 -16.05 1.07 2.06
#